data_AF-A0A392SDE3-F1
#
_entry.id   AF-A0A392SDE3-F1
#
_cell.length_a   1.000
_cell.length_b   1.000
_cell.length_c   1.000
_cell.angle_alpha   90.00
_cell.angle_beta   90.00
_cell.angle_gamma   90.00
#
_symmetry.space_group_name_H-M   'P 1'
#
loop_
_entity.id
_entity.type
_entity.pdbx_description
1 polymer ?
#
loop_
_entity_poly.entity_id
_entity_poly.type
_entity_poly.pdbx_seq_one_letter_code
_entity_poly.pdbx_strand_id
1 'polypeptide(L)'
;RSLICSGDTMKFNIGLIKIHPEKMVDFESLKVNDFGIEELFINQGWKRYFDMLNGPIYTNMVKEFWMKAEVFDEVSARMEEE
;
A
#
# COMPACT_ATOMS: atom_id res chain seq x y z
N ARG A 1 19.08 -2.85 26.36
CA ARG A 1 18.80 -1.82 25.32
C ARG A 1 17.31 -1.51 25.39
N SER A 2 16.93 -0.29 25.74
CA SER A 2 15.55 0.16 25.62
C SER A 2 15.30 0.61 24.17
N LEU A 3 14.17 0.19 23.59
CA LEU A 3 13.68 0.75 22.33
C LEU A 3 13.23 2.19 22.59
N ILE A 4 13.78 3.14 21.86
CA ILE A 4 13.28 4.52 21.81
C ILE A 4 12.27 4.56 20.67
N CYS A 5 10.98 4.73 21.00
CA CYS A 5 9.93 4.86 20.00
C CYS A 5 9.60 6.34 19.82
N SER A 6 9.73 6.84 18.59
CA SER A 6 9.20 8.15 18.20
C SER A 6 7.68 8.12 18.23
N GLY A 7 7.07 9.21 18.70
CA GLY A 7 5.61 9.39 18.68
C GLY A 7 5.07 9.59 17.26
N ASP A 8 3.74 9.64 17.14
CA ASP A 8 3.09 9.90 15.87
C ASP A 8 3.21 11.39 15.49
N THR A 9 3.66 11.64 14.25
CA THR A 9 3.73 12.98 13.64
C THR A 9 2.33 13.45 13.23
N MET A 10 1.51 12.54 12.70
CA MET A 10 0.14 12.80 12.30
C MET A 10 -0.81 12.84 13.53
N LYS A 11 -1.80 13.73 13.52
CA LYS A 11 -2.71 13.96 14.66
C LYS A 11 -4.11 13.36 14.54
N PHE A 12 -4.40 12.60 13.48
CA PHE A 12 -5.71 11.98 13.29
C PHE A 12 -5.71 10.52 13.75
N ASN A 13 -6.91 9.95 13.95
CA ASN A 13 -7.05 8.56 14.37
C ASN A 13 -6.59 7.60 13.25
N ILE A 14 -5.73 6.63 13.59
CA ILE A 14 -5.21 5.62 12.64
C ILE A 14 -6.31 4.83 11.91
N GLY A 15 -7.48 4.68 12.53
CA GLY A 15 -8.67 4.05 11.93
C GLY A 15 -9.25 4.83 10.74
N LEU A 16 -8.91 6.11 10.59
CA LEU A 16 -9.31 6.93 9.45
C LEU A 16 -8.43 6.69 8.21
N ILE A 17 -7.24 6.11 8.37
CA ILE A 17 -6.38 5.76 7.23
C ILE A 17 -7.01 4.59 6.46
N LYS A 18 -7.33 4.85 5.20
CA LYS A 18 -7.75 3.83 4.23
C LYS A 18 -6.57 3.50 3.33
N ILE A 19 -6.19 2.23 3.29
CA ILE A 19 -5.17 1.73 2.37
C ILE A 19 -5.89 1.21 1.14
N HIS A 20 -5.43 1.64 -0.04
CA HIS A 20 -5.86 1.12 -1.33
C HIS A 20 -4.73 0.28 -1.90
N PRO A 21 -4.77 -1.05 -1.73
CA PRO A 21 -3.77 -1.92 -2.31
C PRO A 21 -3.98 -2.03 -3.81
N GLU A 22 -2.89 -1.91 -4.57
CA GLU A 22 -2.89 -2.18 -6.00
C GLU A 22 -2.82 -3.69 -6.24
N LYS A 23 -3.65 -4.19 -7.17
CA LYS A 23 -3.61 -5.58 -7.60
C LYS A 23 -2.68 -5.72 -8.81
N MET A 24 -1.97 -6.84 -8.92
CA MET A 24 -1.17 -7.19 -10.09
C MET A 24 -1.99 -7.15 -11.39
N VAL A 25 -3.24 -7.62 -11.31
CA VAL A 25 -4.24 -7.49 -12.39
C VAL A 25 -5.57 -7.12 -11.75
N ASP A 26 -6.09 -5.95 -12.12
CA ASP A 26 -7.40 -5.47 -11.67
C ASP A 26 -8.50 -5.89 -12.66
N PHE A 27 -8.98 -7.13 -12.50
CA PHE A 27 -10.05 -7.67 -13.34
C PHE A 27 -11.38 -6.92 -13.15
N GLU A 28 -11.63 -6.35 -11.97
CA GLU A 28 -12.82 -5.54 -11.72
C GLU A 28 -12.81 -4.26 -12.57
N SER A 29 -11.69 -3.53 -12.59
CA SER A 29 -11.52 -2.35 -13.44
C SER A 29 -11.62 -2.70 -14.93
N LEU A 30 -10.96 -3.77 -15.36
CA LEU A 30 -11.05 -4.24 -16.75
C LEU A 30 -12.50 -4.54 -17.16
N LYS A 31 -13.26 -5.22 -16.30
CA LYS A 31 -14.66 -5.55 -16.56
C LYS A 31 -15.56 -4.32 -16.68
N VAL A 32 -15.34 -3.28 -15.85
CA VAL A 32 -16.08 -2.01 -15.94
C VAL A 32 -15.78 -1.26 -17.24
N ASN A 33 -14.64 -1.52 -17.87
CA ASN A 33 -14.23 -0.96 -19.14
C ASN A 33 -14.48 -1.91 -20.34
N ASP A 34 -15.46 -2.81 -20.22
CA ASP A 34 -15.85 -3.79 -21.26
C ASP A 34 -14.80 -4.86 -21.63
N PHE A 35 -13.77 -5.05 -20.79
CA PHE A 35 -12.78 -6.12 -20.95
C PHE A 35 -13.04 -7.30 -20.00
N GLY A 36 -13.93 -8.20 -20.41
CA GLY A 36 -14.28 -9.43 -19.68
C GLY A 36 -13.30 -10.59 -19.86
N ILE A 37 -12.01 -10.40 -19.58
CA ILE A 37 -10.95 -11.39 -19.88
C ILE A 37 -10.57 -12.31 -18.71
N GLU A 38 -11.14 -12.11 -17.51
CA GLU A 38 -10.75 -12.86 -16.31
C GLU A 38 -10.86 -14.38 -16.49
N GLU A 39 -11.94 -14.86 -17.10
CA GLU A 39 -12.14 -16.30 -17.34
C GLU A 39 -11.03 -16.92 -18.20
N LEU A 40 -10.46 -16.16 -19.15
CA LEU A 40 -9.35 -16.66 -19.97
C LEU A 40 -8.14 -17.02 -19.12
N PHE A 41 -7.82 -16.21 -18.11
CA PHE A 41 -6.69 -16.46 -17.21
C PHE A 41 -7.00 -17.53 -16.16
N ILE A 42 -8.25 -17.59 -15.68
CA ILE A 42 -8.70 -18.65 -14.77
C ILE A 42 -8.59 -20.01 -15.45
N ASN A 43 -9.08 -20.13 -16.68
CA ASN A 43 -9.06 -21.38 -17.45
C ASN A 43 -7.64 -21.86 -17.77
N GLN A 44 -6.67 -20.94 -17.85
CA GLN A 44 -5.24 -21.25 -17.99
C GLN A 44 -4.54 -21.53 -16.65
N GLY A 45 -5.23 -21.43 -15.51
CA GLY A 45 -4.68 -21.70 -14.18
C GLY A 45 -3.87 -20.56 -13.56
N TRP A 46 -3.92 -19.34 -14.11
CA TRP A 46 -3.08 -18.21 -13.66
C TRP A 46 -3.59 -17.52 -12.39
N LYS A 47 -4.84 -17.76 -11.98
CA LYS A 47 -5.46 -17.06 -10.84
C LYS A 47 -4.58 -17.14 -9.58
N ARG A 48 -4.12 -18.34 -9.26
CA ARG A 48 -3.24 -18.58 -8.09
C ARG A 48 -1.89 -17.85 -8.19
N TYR A 49 -1.36 -17.68 -9.41
CA TYR A 49 -0.12 -16.95 -9.62
C TYR A 49 -0.30 -15.45 -9.37
N PHE A 50 -1.40 -14.85 -9.86
CA PHE A 50 -1.73 -13.46 -9.56
C PHE A 50 -1.99 -13.21 -8.07
N ASP A 51 -2.71 -14.13 -7.41
CA ASP A 51 -2.94 -14.05 -5.96
C ASP A 51 -1.63 -14.09 -5.17
N MET A 52 -0.68 -14.93 -5.59
CA MET A 52 0.65 -15.01 -5.00
C MET A 52 1.44 -13.70 -5.20
N LEU A 53 1.37 -13.10 -6.39
CA LEU A 53 2.07 -11.83 -6.68
C LEU A 53 1.54 -10.65 -5.87
N ASN A 54 0.23 -10.63 -5.57
CA ASN A 54 -0.35 -9.59 -4.71
C ASN A 54 0.24 -9.63 -3.28
N GLY A 55 0.63 -10.82 -2.81
CA GLY A 55 1.29 -11.02 -1.53
C GLY A 55 0.45 -10.59 -0.32
N PRO A 56 0.97 -10.79 0.91
CA PRO A 56 0.35 -10.27 2.11
C PRO A 56 0.56 -8.75 2.21
N ILE A 57 -0.48 -8.03 2.59
CA ILE A 57 -0.39 -6.59 2.85
C ILE A 57 -0.50 -6.37 4.35
N TYR A 58 0.61 -5.94 4.95
CA TYR A 58 0.69 -5.61 6.37
C TYR A 58 0.04 -4.24 6.63
N THR A 59 -1.28 -4.19 6.54
CA THR A 59 -2.06 -2.94 6.61
C THR A 59 -1.76 -2.13 7.86
N ASN A 60 -1.66 -2.75 9.03
CA ASN A 60 -1.32 -2.05 10.28
C ASN A 60 0.09 -1.44 10.22
N MET A 61 1.08 -2.19 9.72
CA MET A 61 2.45 -1.69 9.59
C MET A 61 2.51 -0.47 8.66
N VAL A 62 1.79 -0.51 7.53
CA VAL A 62 1.71 0.63 6.60
C VAL A 62 1.01 1.83 7.24
N LYS A 63 -0.08 1.62 7.99
CA LYS A 63 -0.76 2.71 8.70
C LYS A 63 0.14 3.32 9.78
N GLU A 64 0.80 2.50 10.58
CA GLU A 64 1.74 2.93 11.62
C GLU A 64 2.97 3.64 11.06
N PHE A 65 3.42 3.25 9.87
CA PHE A 65 4.47 3.95 9.13
C PHE A 65 3.98 5.36 8.76
N TRP A 66 2.80 5.48 8.15
CA TRP A 66 2.23 6.78 7.77
C TRP A 66 1.95 7.70 8.95
N MET A 67 1.55 7.16 10.11
CA MET A 67 1.36 7.96 11.33
C MET A 67 2.66 8.65 11.79
N LYS A 68 3.82 8.04 11.48
CA LYS A 68 5.16 8.56 11.83
C LYS A 68 5.84 9.30 10.67
N ALA A 69 5.24 9.31 9.49
CA ALA A 69 5.82 9.96 8.32
C ALA A 69 5.74 11.48 8.44
N GLU A 70 6.79 12.16 8.00
CA GLU A 70 6.89 13.61 7.90
C GLU A 70 7.20 14.00 6.46
N VAL A 71 6.62 15.10 5.99
CA VAL A 71 6.86 15.62 4.64
C VAL A 71 7.85 16.76 4.75
N PHE A 72 9.00 16.58 4.11
CA PHE A 72 10.04 17.60 4.03
C PHE A 72 9.90 18.40 2.74
N ASP A 73 10.13 19.70 2.83
CA ASP A 73 10.36 20.54 1.66
C ASP A 73 11.83 20.45 1.22
N GLU A 74 12.15 20.99 0.04
CA GLU A 74 13.51 20.91 -0.52
C GLU A 74 14.57 21.51 0.42
N VAL A 75 14.24 22.57 1.16
CA VAL A 75 15.16 23.24 2.08
C VAL A 75 15.43 22.38 3.30
N SER A 76 14.37 21.82 3.90
CA SER A 76 14.47 20.96 5.08
C SER A 76 15.11 19.60 4.76
N ALA A 77 14.87 19.04 3.57
CA ALA A 77 15.58 17.86 3.09
C ALA A 77 17.10 18.08 2.99
N ARG A 78 17.53 19.21 2.38
CA ARG A 78 18.97 19.54 2.28
C ARG A 78 19.64 19.75 3.64
N MET A 79 18.91 20.28 4.62
CA MET A 79 19.45 20.49 5.97
C MET A 79 19.64 19.19 6.76
N GLU A 80 18.91 18.13 6.44
CA GLU A 80 19.02 16.83 7.11
C GLU A 80 20.07 15.91 6.46
N GLU A 81 20.46 16.19 5.22
CA GLU A 81 21.54 15.49 4.49
C GLU A 81 22.96 15.92 4.92
N GLU A 82 23.13 17.09 5.55
CA GLU A 82 24.40 17.63 6.07
C GLU A 82 24.71 17.18 7.50
#